data_AF-A0A534AV14-F1
#
_entry.id   AF-A0A534AV14-F1
#
_cell.length_a   1.000
_cell.length_b   1.000
_cell.length_c   1.000
_cell.angle_alpha   90.00
_cell.angle_beta   90.00
_cell.angle_gamma   90.00
#
_symmetry.space_group_name_H-M   'P 1'
#
loop_
_entity.id
_entity.type
_entity.pdbx_description
1 polymer ?
#
loop_
_entity_poly.entity_id
_entity_poly.type
_entity_poly.pdbx_seq_one_letter_code
_entity_poly.pdbx_strand_id
1 'polypeptide(L)'
;MLGSRATSELASAYKMSASAIKREVTVREPARHRTPDRSSWTAAFVLSVLLIVPVALVVLVAHTANRISDPSDEELIATFLSHEADFQELAQMLDSERGRLSLAGEAVELTDLGTAGASATRIVNYENLLRKIDVKNFRYLPRSGDIILPVSETSDSRPGCSKSYRYLPRDEPQRLVYHRGYGWRGPGIYILTGDRRIKGHWFVHHDTTLGIGFSPY
;
A
#
# COMPACT_ATOMS: atom_id res chain seq x y z
N MET A 1 -98.68 56.82 3.44
CA MET A 1 -98.71 55.67 4.35
C MET A 1 -98.43 54.40 3.55
N LEU A 2 -97.16 53.97 3.52
CA LEU A 2 -96.70 52.65 3.04
C LEU A 2 -95.19 52.57 3.36
N GLY A 3 -94.85 52.74 4.64
CA GLY A 3 -93.51 52.44 5.15
C GLY A 3 -93.44 50.95 5.45
N SER A 4 -92.83 50.15 4.57
CA SER A 4 -92.56 48.73 4.87
C SER A 4 -91.63 47.99 3.88
N ARG A 5 -90.97 48.63 2.90
CA ARG A 5 -90.26 47.86 1.85
C ARG A 5 -88.86 48.33 1.45
N ALA A 6 -88.31 49.36 2.07
CA ALA A 6 -86.98 49.88 1.71
C ALA A 6 -85.87 49.56 2.74
N THR A 7 -86.20 48.92 3.87
CA THR A 7 -85.23 48.55 4.93
C THR A 7 -84.83 47.08 4.93
N SER A 8 -85.41 46.23 4.07
CA SER A 8 -85.05 44.81 3.97
C SER A 8 -83.98 44.50 2.92
N GLU A 9 -83.73 45.39 1.94
CA GLU A 9 -82.77 45.11 0.87
C GLU A 9 -81.34 45.62 1.16
N LEU A 10 -81.18 46.66 1.98
CA LEU A 10 -79.84 47.13 2.39
C LEU A 10 -79.22 46.32 3.54
N ALA A 11 -80.01 45.59 4.32
CA ALA A 11 -79.50 44.64 5.32
C ALA A 11 -79.08 43.29 4.71
N SER A 12 -79.50 42.99 3.48
CA SER A 12 -79.14 41.77 2.75
C SER A 12 -77.77 41.89 2.05
N ALA A 13 -77.46 43.07 1.49
CA ALA A 13 -76.19 43.30 0.81
C ALA A 13 -74.98 43.41 1.76
N TYR A 14 -75.16 43.89 3.00
CA TYR A 14 -74.04 44.00 3.96
C TYR A 14 -73.72 42.67 4.67
N LYS A 15 -74.70 41.76 4.80
CA LYS A 15 -74.48 40.42 5.37
C LYS A 15 -73.87 39.42 4.40
N MET A 16 -74.01 39.62 3.08
CA MET A 16 -73.36 38.77 2.07
C MET A 16 -71.89 39.12 1.78
N SER A 17 -71.39 40.29 2.22
CA SER A 17 -69.96 40.63 2.12
C SER A 17 -69.13 40.12 3.32
N ALA A 18 -69.75 39.91 4.48
CA ALA A 18 -69.05 39.46 5.70
C ALA A 18 -68.96 37.93 5.86
N SER A 19 -69.72 37.15 5.08
CA SER A 19 -69.68 35.67 5.13
C SER A 19 -68.90 35.03 3.96
N ALA A 20 -68.48 35.80 2.96
CA ALA A 20 -67.63 35.33 1.86
C ALA A 20 -66.13 35.56 2.11
N ILE A 21 -65.76 36.19 3.23
CA ILE A 21 -64.37 36.35 3.69
C ILE A 21 -64.20 35.59 5.01
N LYS A 22 -64.65 34.33 5.06
CA LYS A 22 -64.46 33.49 6.23
C LYS A 22 -64.44 32.01 5.87
N ARG A 23 -63.32 31.58 5.29
CA ARG A 23 -62.69 30.25 5.35
C ARG A 23 -62.14 29.84 3.98
N GLU A 24 -60.96 30.37 3.69
CA GLU A 24 -59.83 29.58 3.16
C GLU A 24 -58.54 30.36 3.35
N VAL A 25 -58.32 30.82 4.58
CA VAL A 25 -56.94 30.93 5.07
C VAL A 25 -56.64 29.56 5.63
N THR A 26 -56.20 28.67 4.75
CA THR A 26 -55.37 27.55 5.16
C THR A 26 -54.20 28.20 5.85
N VAL A 27 -54.24 28.24 7.18
CA VAL A 27 -53.09 28.55 8.01
C VAL A 27 -52.09 27.48 7.60
N ARG A 28 -51.23 27.85 6.65
CA ARG A 28 -49.98 27.16 6.41
C ARG A 28 -49.34 27.23 7.78
N GLU A 29 -49.34 26.10 8.50
CA GLU A 29 -48.51 25.95 9.68
C GLU A 29 -47.17 26.59 9.28
N PRO A 30 -46.60 27.50 10.10
CA PRO A 30 -45.20 27.80 9.89
C PRO A 30 -44.54 26.43 9.95
N ALA A 31 -44.03 25.97 8.81
CA ALA A 31 -43.20 24.78 8.75
C ALA A 31 -42.25 24.98 9.92
N ARG A 32 -42.38 24.13 10.95
CA ARG A 32 -41.42 24.15 12.04
C ARG A 32 -40.10 24.01 11.32
N HIS A 33 -39.38 25.12 11.20
CA HIS A 33 -37.96 25.06 11.01
C HIS A 33 -37.52 24.32 12.26
N ARG A 34 -37.42 22.99 12.13
CA ARG A 34 -36.45 22.21 12.87
C ARG A 34 -35.15 22.91 12.52
N THR A 35 -34.79 23.86 13.36
CA THR A 35 -33.41 24.24 13.56
C THR A 35 -32.65 22.91 13.58
N PRO A 36 -31.62 22.72 12.74
CA PRO A 36 -30.85 21.48 12.79
C PRO A 36 -30.42 21.33 14.24
N ASP A 37 -30.95 20.28 14.86
CA ASP A 37 -30.80 20.07 16.28
C ASP A 37 -29.28 19.93 16.51
N ARG A 38 -28.67 20.90 17.19
CA ARG A 38 -27.22 20.88 17.43
C ARG A 38 -26.81 19.54 18.05
N SER A 39 -27.73 18.91 18.79
CA SER A 39 -27.59 17.57 19.37
C SER A 39 -27.47 16.45 18.32
N SER A 40 -28.20 16.53 17.19
CA SER A 40 -28.11 15.53 16.12
C SER A 40 -26.80 15.62 15.35
N TRP A 41 -26.25 16.83 15.22
CA TRP A 41 -24.96 17.04 14.58
C TRP A 41 -23.81 16.55 15.47
N THR A 42 -23.85 16.82 16.78
CA THR A 42 -22.91 16.24 17.73
C THR A 42 -23.04 14.72 17.83
N ALA A 43 -24.25 14.17 17.79
CA ALA A 43 -24.46 12.73 17.81
C ALA A 43 -23.93 12.06 16.54
N ALA A 44 -24.17 12.64 15.36
CA ALA A 44 -23.60 12.18 14.10
C ALA A 44 -22.07 12.24 14.12
N PHE A 45 -21.49 13.33 14.63
CA PHE A 45 -20.04 13.49 14.75
C PHE A 45 -19.42 12.46 15.70
N VAL A 46 -20.04 12.24 16.86
CA VAL A 46 -19.60 11.22 17.83
C VAL A 46 -19.70 9.82 17.23
N LEU A 47 -20.78 9.51 16.49
CA LEU A 47 -20.93 8.22 15.79
C LEU A 47 -19.89 8.05 14.68
N SER A 48 -19.59 9.11 13.92
CA SER A 48 -18.54 9.11 12.91
C SER A 48 -17.16 8.89 13.52
N VAL A 49 -16.85 9.56 14.64
CA VAL A 49 -15.57 9.33 15.37
C VAL A 49 -15.51 7.90 15.93
N LEU A 50 -16.60 7.40 16.51
CA LEU A 50 -16.70 6.02 17.01
C LEU A 50 -16.56 4.96 15.93
N LEU A 51 -16.87 5.27 14.66
CA LEU A 51 -16.68 4.35 13.54
C LEU A 51 -15.31 4.51 12.88
N ILE A 52 -14.81 5.74 12.73
CA ILE A 52 -13.54 6.01 12.05
C ILE A 52 -12.34 5.60 12.91
N VAL A 53 -12.37 5.86 14.21
CA VAL A 53 -11.23 5.59 15.10
C VAL A 53 -10.91 4.09 15.19
N PRO A 54 -11.87 3.16 15.37
CA PRO A 54 -11.58 1.73 15.35
C PRO A 54 -11.09 1.25 13.98
N VAL A 55 -11.65 1.76 12.88
CA VAL A 55 -11.19 1.41 11.53
C VAL A 55 -9.75 1.87 11.31
N ALA A 56 -9.42 3.09 11.72
CA ALA A 56 -8.05 3.61 11.66
C ALA A 56 -7.09 2.79 12.54
N LEU A 57 -7.53 2.37 13.72
CA LEU A 57 -6.77 1.48 14.60
C LEU A 57 -6.53 0.10 13.98
N VAL A 58 -7.54 -0.50 13.35
CA VAL A 58 -7.40 -1.79 12.66
C VAL A 58 -6.44 -1.66 11.47
N VAL A 59 -6.56 -0.59 10.68
CA VAL A 59 -5.62 -0.30 9.58
C VAL A 59 -4.20 -0.09 10.10
N LEU A 60 -4.04 0.63 11.22
CA LEU A 60 -2.74 0.87 11.83
C LEU A 60 -2.13 -0.43 12.38
N VAL A 61 -2.92 -1.24 13.09
CA VAL A 61 -2.50 -2.54 13.63
C VAL A 61 -2.15 -3.52 12.51
N ALA A 62 -2.95 -3.58 11.44
CA ALA A 62 -2.64 -4.37 10.26
C ALA A 62 -1.35 -3.88 9.59
N HIS A 63 -1.15 -2.57 9.48
CA HIS A 63 0.07 -2.00 8.91
C HIS A 63 1.31 -2.27 9.77
N THR A 64 1.19 -2.23 11.11
CA THR A 64 2.30 -2.53 12.02
C THR A 64 2.58 -4.03 12.11
N ALA A 65 1.55 -4.88 12.10
CA ALA A 65 1.71 -6.33 12.08
C ALA A 65 2.42 -6.78 10.80
N ASN A 66 2.09 -6.16 9.66
CA ASN A 66 2.76 -6.45 8.40
C ASN A 66 4.22 -5.96 8.35
N ARG A 67 4.65 -5.04 9.24
CA ARG A 67 6.05 -4.64 9.42
C ARG A 67 6.85 -5.56 10.36
N ILE A 68 6.16 -6.38 11.17
CA ILE A 68 6.80 -7.36 12.07
C ILE A 68 7.10 -8.67 11.32
N SER A 69 6.55 -8.85 10.12
CA SER A 69 6.69 -10.07 9.33
C SER A 69 7.98 -10.17 8.50
N ASP A 70 8.90 -9.21 8.58
CA ASP A 70 10.19 -9.33 7.88
C ASP A 70 11.11 -10.27 8.67
N PRO A 71 11.65 -11.34 8.04
CA PRO A 71 12.45 -12.32 8.74
C PRO A 71 13.75 -11.70 9.30
N SER A 72 14.11 -12.14 10.49
CA SER A 72 15.39 -11.83 11.13
C SER A 72 16.56 -12.37 10.33
N ASP A 73 17.76 -11.84 10.59
CA ASP A 73 18.97 -12.36 9.93
C ASP A 73 19.22 -13.82 10.29
N GLU A 74 18.93 -14.18 11.54
CA GLU A 74 19.07 -15.52 12.06
C GLU A 74 18.12 -16.50 11.35
N GLU A 75 16.88 -16.10 11.09
CA GLU A 75 15.92 -16.89 10.30
C GLU A 75 16.38 -17.06 8.85
N LEU A 76 16.85 -15.98 8.20
CA LEU A 76 17.37 -16.07 6.83
C LEU A 76 18.60 -16.97 6.73
N ILE A 77 19.53 -16.87 7.69
CA ILE A 77 20.70 -17.73 7.74
C ILE A 77 20.28 -19.18 8.00
N ALA A 78 19.32 -19.42 8.90
CA ALA A 78 18.82 -20.76 9.19
C ALA A 78 18.15 -21.40 7.96
N THR A 79 17.29 -20.66 7.26
CA THR A 79 16.64 -21.11 6.01
C THR A 79 17.68 -21.41 4.92
N PHE A 80 18.69 -20.56 4.78
CA PHE A 80 19.78 -20.82 3.85
C PHE A 80 20.50 -22.12 4.18
N LEU A 81 20.85 -22.33 5.46
CA LEU A 81 21.59 -23.52 5.89
C LEU A 81 20.75 -24.80 5.76
N SER A 82 19.42 -24.74 5.96
CA SER A 82 18.53 -25.89 5.78
C SER A 82 18.32 -26.26 4.32
N HIS A 83 18.48 -25.30 3.39
CA HIS A 83 18.28 -25.49 1.96
C HIS A 83 19.53 -25.23 1.12
N GLU A 84 20.72 -25.35 1.70
CA GLU A 84 21.98 -24.96 1.03
C GLU A 84 22.13 -25.62 -0.35
N ALA A 85 21.77 -26.90 -0.47
CA ALA A 85 21.84 -27.62 -1.74
C ALA A 85 20.90 -27.05 -2.80
N ASP A 86 19.67 -26.65 -2.44
CA ASP A 86 18.70 -26.05 -3.35
C ASP A 86 19.18 -24.66 -3.82
N PHE A 87 19.81 -23.86 -2.94
CA PHE A 87 20.46 -22.60 -3.32
C PHE A 87 21.59 -22.83 -4.32
N GLN A 88 22.47 -23.81 -4.09
CA GLN A 88 23.55 -24.13 -5.02
C GLN A 88 23.03 -24.67 -6.36
N GLU A 89 21.98 -25.50 -6.35
CA GLU A 89 21.34 -26.01 -7.55
C GLU A 89 20.78 -24.86 -8.40
N LEU A 90 20.10 -23.88 -7.78
CA LEU A 90 19.61 -22.69 -8.47
C LEU A 90 20.75 -21.92 -9.15
N ALA A 91 21.85 -21.67 -8.42
CA ALA A 91 23.00 -20.96 -8.98
C ALA A 91 23.64 -21.72 -10.16
N GLN A 92 23.81 -23.03 -10.03
CA GLN A 92 24.36 -23.87 -11.09
C GLN A 92 23.46 -23.90 -12.33
N MET A 93 22.14 -24.00 -12.15
CA MET A 93 21.18 -23.96 -13.24
C MET A 93 21.27 -22.65 -14.01
N LEU A 94 21.22 -21.50 -13.32
CA LEU A 94 21.32 -20.18 -13.94
C LEU A 94 22.68 -19.96 -14.62
N ASP A 95 23.76 -20.46 -14.02
CA ASP A 95 25.11 -20.34 -14.60
C ASP A 95 25.26 -21.19 -15.87
N SER A 96 24.75 -22.43 -15.86
CA SER A 96 24.77 -23.31 -17.04
C SER A 96 24.00 -22.73 -18.23
N GLU A 97 23.00 -21.88 -17.97
CA GLU A 97 22.17 -21.24 -18.99
C GLU A 97 22.63 -19.82 -19.34
N ARG A 98 23.71 -19.33 -18.72
CA ARG A 98 24.19 -17.94 -18.84
C ARG A 98 24.27 -17.44 -20.28
N GLY A 99 24.83 -18.24 -21.19
CA GLY A 99 24.97 -17.87 -22.60
C GLY A 99 23.64 -17.64 -23.31
N ARG A 100 22.60 -18.42 -22.98
CA ARG A 100 21.26 -18.26 -23.54
C ARG A 100 20.55 -17.06 -22.92
N LEU A 101 20.64 -16.91 -21.60
CA LEU A 101 19.97 -15.86 -20.84
C LEU A 101 20.55 -14.46 -21.12
N SER A 102 21.82 -14.37 -21.51
CA SER A 102 22.46 -13.08 -21.87
C SER A 102 21.83 -12.38 -23.08
N LEU A 103 21.05 -13.08 -23.90
CA LEU A 103 20.34 -12.49 -25.05
C LEU A 103 19.03 -11.81 -24.65
N ALA A 104 18.53 -12.04 -23.44
CA ALA A 104 17.22 -11.58 -22.98
C ALA A 104 17.23 -10.18 -22.33
N GLY A 105 18.39 -9.59 -22.03
CA GLY A 105 18.50 -8.27 -21.41
C GLY A 105 19.69 -8.13 -20.44
N GLU A 106 19.70 -7.04 -19.65
CA GLU A 106 20.73 -6.82 -18.62
C GLU A 106 20.49 -7.64 -17.35
N ALA A 107 19.22 -7.88 -17.00
CA ALA A 107 18.79 -8.75 -15.92
C ALA A 107 17.61 -9.60 -16.38
N VAL A 108 17.54 -10.84 -15.89
CA VAL A 108 16.53 -11.84 -16.22
C VAL A 108 15.80 -12.24 -14.96
N GLU A 109 14.48 -12.18 -14.99
CA GLU A 109 13.59 -12.61 -13.90
C GLU A 109 12.88 -13.93 -14.27
N LEU A 110 12.20 -14.56 -13.31
CA LEU A 110 11.50 -15.83 -13.54
C LEU A 110 10.49 -15.74 -14.71
N THR A 111 9.79 -14.62 -14.83
CA THR A 111 8.82 -14.34 -15.89
C THR A 111 9.45 -14.25 -17.28
N ASP A 112 10.74 -13.92 -17.37
CA ASP A 112 11.46 -13.74 -18.62
C ASP A 112 12.03 -15.07 -19.16
N LEU A 113 12.03 -16.13 -18.36
CA LEU A 113 12.58 -17.42 -18.80
C LEU A 113 11.85 -17.97 -20.03
N GLY A 114 10.53 -17.79 -20.10
CA GLY A 114 9.73 -18.21 -21.25
C GLY A 114 10.13 -17.50 -22.54
N THR A 115 10.35 -16.19 -22.48
CA THR A 115 10.79 -15.39 -23.64
C THR A 115 12.24 -15.67 -24.02
N ALA A 116 13.09 -16.03 -23.04
CA ALA A 116 14.45 -16.52 -23.26
C ALA A 116 14.54 -17.97 -23.80
N GLY A 117 13.39 -18.60 -24.09
CA GLY A 117 13.32 -19.93 -24.70
C GLY A 117 13.48 -21.09 -23.72
N ALA A 118 13.26 -20.89 -22.42
CA ALA A 118 13.14 -21.99 -21.45
C ALA A 118 11.88 -22.83 -21.74
N SER A 119 12.00 -24.16 -21.60
CA SER A 119 10.84 -25.04 -21.71
C SER A 119 9.95 -24.93 -20.46
N ALA A 120 8.66 -25.29 -20.59
CA ALA A 120 7.73 -25.28 -19.47
C ALA A 120 8.23 -26.12 -18.28
N THR A 121 8.83 -27.29 -18.54
CA THR A 121 9.43 -28.13 -17.49
C THR A 121 10.56 -27.42 -16.75
N ARG A 122 11.39 -26.62 -17.44
CA ARG A 122 12.46 -25.86 -16.78
C ARG A 122 11.92 -24.76 -15.91
N ILE A 123 10.89 -24.04 -16.37
CA ILE A 123 10.22 -22.99 -15.58
C ILE A 123 9.66 -23.59 -14.28
N VAL A 124 8.98 -24.73 -14.38
CA VAL A 124 8.46 -25.47 -13.21
C VAL A 124 9.58 -25.89 -12.26
N ASN A 125 10.75 -26.29 -12.77
CA ASN A 125 11.90 -26.62 -11.91
C ASN A 125 12.40 -25.39 -11.13
N TYR A 126 12.51 -24.22 -11.78
CA TYR A 126 12.85 -22.98 -11.09
C TYR A 126 11.80 -22.60 -10.04
N GLU A 127 10.52 -22.65 -10.37
CA GLU A 127 9.42 -22.40 -9.43
C GLU A 127 9.48 -23.33 -8.21
N ASN A 128 9.77 -24.61 -8.44
CA ASN A 128 9.92 -25.59 -7.36
C ASN A 128 11.11 -25.29 -6.45
N LEU A 129 12.27 -24.92 -7.01
CA LEU A 129 13.44 -24.53 -6.23
C LEU A 129 13.17 -23.29 -5.40
N LEU A 130 12.62 -22.24 -6.03
CA LEU A 130 12.26 -21.00 -5.36
C LEU A 130 11.29 -21.24 -4.19
N ARG A 131 10.26 -22.06 -4.41
CA ARG A 131 9.31 -22.43 -3.36
C ARG A 131 9.97 -23.19 -2.19
N LYS A 132 10.95 -24.06 -2.46
CA LYS A 132 11.65 -24.79 -1.39
C LYS A 132 12.49 -23.86 -0.51
N ILE A 133 13.11 -22.84 -1.11
CA ILE A 133 13.95 -21.87 -0.39
C ILE A 133 13.16 -20.67 0.14
N ASP A 134 11.82 -20.74 0.10
CA ASP A 134 10.88 -19.69 0.51
C ASP A 134 11.12 -18.33 -0.16
N VAL A 135 11.41 -18.36 -1.47
CA VAL A 135 11.57 -17.19 -2.33
C VAL A 135 10.56 -17.28 -3.46
N LYS A 136 10.04 -16.13 -3.93
CA LYS A 136 9.04 -16.11 -5.01
C LYS A 136 9.58 -15.76 -6.39
N ASN A 137 10.70 -15.05 -6.45
CA ASN A 137 11.31 -14.64 -7.71
C ASN A 137 12.83 -14.55 -7.58
N PHE A 138 13.53 -14.48 -8.69
CA PHE A 138 14.95 -14.14 -8.74
C PHE A 138 15.18 -13.02 -9.74
N ARG A 139 16.30 -12.33 -9.58
CA ARG A 139 16.89 -11.48 -10.61
C ARG A 139 18.31 -11.96 -10.85
N TYR A 140 18.55 -12.46 -12.06
CA TYR A 140 19.84 -12.97 -12.50
C TYR A 140 20.49 -11.99 -13.47
N LEU A 141 21.78 -11.70 -13.29
CA LEU A 141 22.55 -10.83 -14.17
C LEU A 141 23.54 -11.68 -14.99
N PRO A 142 23.23 -12.06 -16.24
CA PRO A 142 24.06 -13.02 -17.00
C PRO A 142 25.50 -12.55 -17.25
N ARG A 143 25.74 -11.23 -17.28
CA ARG A 143 27.09 -10.67 -17.50
C ARG A 143 28.03 -10.90 -16.33
N SER A 144 27.55 -10.71 -15.09
CA SER A 144 28.34 -10.92 -13.87
C SER A 144 28.19 -12.34 -13.32
N GLY A 145 27.02 -12.94 -13.52
CA GLY A 145 26.58 -14.17 -12.87
C GLY A 145 25.94 -13.92 -11.50
N ASP A 146 25.64 -12.66 -11.16
CA ASP A 146 25.05 -12.32 -9.87
C ASP A 146 23.60 -12.76 -9.81
N ILE A 147 23.16 -13.20 -8.63
CA ILE A 147 21.77 -13.55 -8.37
C ILE A 147 21.28 -12.73 -7.18
N ILE A 148 20.09 -12.16 -7.32
CA ILE A 148 19.38 -11.47 -6.24
C ILE A 148 18.05 -12.21 -6.03
N LEU A 149 17.79 -12.63 -4.79
CA LEU A 149 16.59 -13.35 -4.38
C LEU A 149 15.83 -12.50 -3.36
N PRO A 150 14.82 -11.73 -3.79
CA PRO A 150 14.03 -10.91 -2.89
C PRO A 150 13.26 -11.79 -1.89
N VAL A 151 13.39 -11.48 -0.60
CA VAL A 151 12.68 -12.20 0.47
C VAL A 151 11.23 -11.72 0.58
N SER A 152 10.92 -10.49 0.17
CA SER A 152 9.57 -9.94 0.15
C SER A 152 9.16 -9.47 -1.26
N GLU A 153 7.87 -9.63 -1.60
CA GLU A 153 7.32 -9.24 -2.92
C GLU A 153 7.35 -7.72 -3.14
N THR A 154 7.36 -6.94 -2.07
CA THR A 154 7.34 -5.48 -2.15
C THR A 154 8.74 -4.93 -2.32
N SER A 155 9.30 -5.13 -3.52
CA SER A 155 10.43 -4.34 -4.04
C SER A 155 10.03 -2.91 -4.43
N ASP A 156 8.76 -2.55 -4.27
CA ASP A 156 8.28 -1.18 -4.38
C ASP A 156 8.80 -0.36 -3.20
N SER A 157 10.01 0.21 -3.35
CA SER A 157 10.41 1.56 -2.93
C SER A 157 9.70 2.16 -1.70
N ARG A 158 9.44 1.35 -0.67
CA ARG A 158 8.84 1.77 0.58
C ARG A 158 9.99 2.13 1.50
N PRO A 159 9.91 3.25 2.24
CA PRO A 159 10.87 3.53 3.29
C PRO A 159 10.74 2.45 4.38
N GLY A 160 11.63 1.46 4.30
CA GLY A 160 11.69 0.27 5.14
C GLY A 160 12.87 -0.60 4.70
N CYS A 161 13.47 -1.34 5.65
CA CYS A 161 14.57 -2.25 5.36
C CYS A 161 14.07 -3.37 4.45
N SER A 162 14.60 -3.50 3.24
CA SER A 162 14.38 -4.68 2.40
C SER A 162 15.58 -5.62 2.49
N LYS A 163 15.31 -6.93 2.60
CA LYS A 163 16.33 -7.98 2.64
C LYS A 163 16.23 -8.87 1.41
N SER A 164 17.37 -9.35 0.93
CA SER A 164 17.44 -10.32 -0.15
C SER A 164 18.63 -11.26 0.04
N TYR A 165 18.56 -12.49 -0.47
CA TYR A 165 19.77 -13.28 -0.64
C TYR A 165 20.50 -12.81 -1.90
N ARG A 166 21.82 -12.77 -1.83
CA ARG A 166 22.66 -12.35 -2.94
C ARG A 166 23.74 -13.38 -3.19
N TYR A 167 23.87 -13.83 -4.42
CA TYR A 167 24.97 -14.66 -4.89
C TYR A 167 25.92 -13.81 -5.72
N LEU A 168 27.21 -13.84 -5.37
CA LEU A 168 28.27 -13.12 -6.08
C LEU A 168 29.36 -14.12 -6.47
N PRO A 169 29.45 -14.56 -7.74
CA PRO A 169 30.42 -15.56 -8.18
C PRO A 169 31.87 -15.05 -8.14
N ARG A 170 32.07 -13.74 -8.01
CA ARG A 170 33.39 -13.12 -7.90
C ARG A 170 33.60 -12.62 -6.48
N ASP A 171 34.84 -12.70 -6.01
CA ASP A 171 35.26 -12.09 -4.75
C ASP A 171 35.36 -10.57 -4.91
N GLU A 172 34.21 -9.89 -5.01
CA GLU A 172 34.16 -8.43 -5.03
C GLU A 172 34.17 -7.86 -3.61
N PRO A 173 34.96 -6.81 -3.35
CA PRO A 173 34.97 -6.13 -2.06
C PRO A 173 33.58 -5.52 -1.79
N GLN A 174 32.90 -6.03 -0.77
CA GLN A 174 31.59 -5.57 -0.39
C GLN A 174 31.69 -4.19 0.25
N ARG A 175 30.92 -3.23 -0.28
CA ARG A 175 30.80 -1.90 0.34
C ARG A 175 29.86 -2.04 1.52
N LEU A 176 30.38 -1.84 2.72
CA LEU A 176 29.61 -1.93 3.96
C LEU A 176 28.50 -0.86 4.04
N VAL A 177 28.71 0.27 3.35
CA VAL A 177 27.79 1.41 3.29
C VAL A 177 27.95 2.12 1.94
N TYR A 178 26.88 2.26 1.17
CA TYR A 178 26.81 3.14 0.00
C TYR A 178 25.78 4.25 0.22
N HIS A 179 26.19 5.51 0.01
CA HIS A 179 25.34 6.69 0.17
C HIS A 179 24.85 7.21 -1.19
N ARG A 180 23.54 7.46 -1.31
CA ARG A 180 22.93 8.22 -2.40
C ARG A 180 21.92 9.23 -1.87
N GLY A 181 22.41 10.39 -1.41
CA GLY A 181 21.58 11.51 -0.96
C GLY A 181 21.72 12.75 -1.85
N TYR A 182 20.61 13.48 -2.05
CA TYR A 182 20.62 14.81 -2.64
C TYR A 182 20.91 15.85 -1.54
N GLY A 183 22.11 16.41 -1.55
CA GLY A 183 22.50 17.52 -0.67
C GLY A 183 23.19 17.07 0.62
N TRP A 184 24.50 17.26 0.67
CA TRP A 184 25.35 17.09 1.85
C TRP A 184 25.13 18.14 2.95
N ARG A 185 24.15 19.05 2.76
CA ARG A 185 23.79 20.15 3.68
C ARG A 185 22.29 20.44 3.60
N GLY A 186 21.47 19.63 4.27
CA GLY A 186 20.01 19.83 4.35
C GLY A 186 19.26 18.58 4.82
N PRO A 187 17.93 18.63 5.00
CA PRO A 187 17.14 17.43 5.21
C PRO A 187 17.30 16.51 4.00
N GLY A 188 17.80 15.31 4.24
CA GLY A 188 18.19 14.36 3.19
C GLY A 188 17.67 12.96 3.46
N ILE A 189 17.42 12.23 2.39
CA ILE A 189 17.16 10.79 2.45
C ILE A 189 18.50 10.09 2.21
N TYR A 190 18.90 9.26 3.17
CA TYR A 190 20.10 8.46 3.15
C TYR A 190 19.67 7.03 2.86
N ILE A 191 20.31 6.39 1.89
CA ILE A 191 20.17 4.95 1.67
C ILE A 191 21.43 4.33 2.28
N LEU A 192 21.26 3.34 3.15
CA LEU A 192 22.33 2.50 3.68
C LEU A 192 22.11 1.09 3.13
N THR A 193 23.05 0.64 2.31
CA THR A 193 23.09 -0.74 1.84
C THR A 193 24.29 -1.48 2.42
N GLY A 194 24.14 -2.78 2.69
CA GLY A 194 25.21 -3.61 3.24
C GLY A 194 25.00 -5.10 3.00
N ASP A 195 26.10 -5.83 2.79
CA ASP A 195 26.11 -7.26 2.53
C ASP A 195 26.74 -8.03 3.70
N ARG A 196 26.01 -8.99 4.26
CA ARG A 196 26.48 -9.92 5.31
C ARG A 196 26.72 -11.29 4.70
N ARG A 197 27.97 -11.76 4.70
CA ARG A 197 28.30 -13.08 4.17
C ARG A 197 27.66 -14.20 5.00
N ILE A 198 27.02 -15.15 4.33
CA ILE A 198 26.48 -16.37 4.95
C ILE A 198 27.51 -17.49 4.81
N LYS A 199 27.71 -17.97 3.58
CA LYS A 199 28.63 -19.07 3.26
C LYS A 199 29.00 -19.04 1.78
N GLY A 200 30.26 -19.32 1.47
CA GLY A 200 30.76 -19.32 0.09
C GLY A 200 30.50 -17.99 -0.59
N HIS A 201 29.78 -18.02 -1.71
CA HIS A 201 29.42 -16.87 -2.54
C HIS A 201 28.04 -16.27 -2.20
N TRP A 202 27.41 -16.70 -1.09
CA TRP A 202 26.09 -16.24 -0.67
C TRP A 202 26.14 -15.24 0.48
N PHE A 203 25.31 -14.21 0.38
CA PHE A 203 25.19 -13.08 1.30
C PHE A 203 23.72 -12.78 1.58
N VAL A 204 23.43 -12.19 2.75
CA VAL A 204 22.20 -11.43 2.99
C VAL A 204 22.48 -9.97 2.67
N HIS A 205 21.81 -9.45 1.66
CA HIS A 205 21.84 -8.04 1.29
C HIS A 205 20.76 -7.27 2.04
N HIS A 206 21.12 -6.10 2.55
CA HIS A 206 20.26 -5.18 3.26
C HIS A 206 20.20 -3.88 2.48
N ASP A 207 19.00 -3.40 2.21
CA ASP A 207 18.77 -2.05 1.69
C ASP A 207 17.83 -1.31 2.65
N THR A 208 18.39 -0.34 3.38
CA THR A 208 17.67 0.47 4.35
C THR A 208 17.66 1.92 3.93
N THR A 209 16.47 2.50 3.77
CA THR A 209 16.33 3.95 3.58
C THR A 209 16.15 4.64 4.94
N LEU A 210 17.15 5.43 5.35
CA LEU A 210 17.12 6.34 6.50
C LEU A 210 16.85 7.77 6.06
N GLY A 211 15.67 8.30 6.36
CA GLY A 211 15.45 9.75 6.29
C GLY A 211 16.12 10.43 7.47
N ILE A 212 17.13 11.27 7.25
CA ILE A 212 17.74 12.10 8.30
C ILE A 212 17.49 13.56 7.95
N GLY A 213 16.51 14.15 8.64
CA GLY A 213 16.25 15.58 8.62
C GLY A 213 17.11 16.28 9.66
N PHE A 214 18.07 17.09 9.23
CA PHE A 214 18.70 18.05 10.13
C PHE A 214 17.91 19.36 10.08
N SER A 215 17.74 20.01 11.24
CA SER A 215 17.24 21.39 11.24
C SER A 215 18.19 22.24 10.40
N PRO A 216 17.72 23.01 9.40
CA PRO A 216 18.50 24.17 8.99
C PRO A 216 18.63 25.03 10.25
N TYR A 217 19.85 25.46 10.54
CA TYR A 217 20.15 26.33 11.67
C TYR A 217 19.16 27.48 11.79
#